data_AF-A0A6C0KJ22-F1
#
_entry.id   AF-A0A6C0KJ22-F1
#
_cell.length_a   1.000
_cell.length_b   1.000
_cell.length_c   1.000
_cell.angle_alpha   90.00
_cell.angle_beta   90.00
_cell.angle_gamma   90.00
#
_symmetry.space_group_name_H-M   'P 1'
#
loop_
_entity.id
_entity.type
_entity.pdbx_description
1 polymer ?
#
loop_
_entity_poly.entity_id
_entity_poly.type
_entity_poly.pdbx_seq_one_letter_code
_entity_poly.pdbx_strand_id
1 'polypeptide(L)'
;MNQMNQTNQMNQIDKYMLTNKRTINILRHDFYNSIISKKFSHVKPILIPKKNNFFIPHHNDTLFWCFYVIQKSIEDYELISLSGFKEEHEYKIKFIEKIKKEKSMLKENKIKYTEIEDDMINKKNIGINSIKALCLSYKINCMIIKNKSYIDINGDINGDSDGDSDGKIHIIQCMKNKYMIAYVHKDKIDYYKTNLLSIPSFTKPLKSVSAYTLDTLKTMCLKLDISIYKNEGKTKLKKELYESILKELLKIE
;
A
#
# COMPACT_ATOMS: atom_id res chain seq x y z
N MET A 1 -46.04 -44.16 47.05
CA MET A 1 -45.48 -45.14 46.09
C MET A 1 -45.17 -44.59 44.69
N ASN A 2 -45.60 -43.36 44.31
CA ASN A 2 -45.44 -42.84 42.94
C ASN A 2 -44.17 -42.02 42.64
N GLN A 3 -43.43 -41.50 43.63
CA GLN A 3 -42.21 -40.72 43.38
C GLN A 3 -41.01 -41.59 42.94
N MET A 4 -40.91 -42.80 43.48
CA MET A 4 -39.78 -43.72 43.22
C MET A 4 -39.75 -44.26 41.78
N ASN A 5 -40.92 -44.37 41.14
CA ASN A 5 -41.05 -44.77 39.73
C ASN A 5 -40.68 -43.64 38.76
N GLN A 6 -40.96 -42.37 39.09
CA GLN A 6 -40.59 -41.23 38.25
C GLN A 6 -39.07 -41.00 38.24
N THR A 7 -38.40 -41.12 39.39
CA THR A 7 -36.93 -41.06 39.47
C THR A 7 -36.25 -42.19 38.70
N ASN A 8 -36.83 -43.39 38.68
CA ASN A 8 -36.29 -44.50 37.89
C ASN A 8 -36.45 -44.30 36.38
N GLN A 9 -37.53 -43.68 35.92
CA GLN A 9 -37.70 -43.31 34.51
C GLN A 9 -36.74 -42.18 34.10
N MET A 10 -36.53 -41.17 34.96
CA MET A 10 -35.58 -40.08 34.70
C MET A 10 -34.14 -40.59 34.59
N ASN A 11 -33.74 -41.52 35.46
CA ASN A 11 -32.41 -42.16 35.42
C ASN A 11 -32.16 -42.97 34.13
N GLN A 12 -33.22 -43.53 33.52
CA GLN A 12 -33.11 -44.22 32.24
C GLN A 12 -32.92 -43.25 31.07
N ILE A 13 -33.60 -42.09 31.10
CA ILE A 13 -33.48 -41.03 30.08
C ILE A 13 -32.14 -40.30 30.21
N ASP A 14 -31.62 -40.16 31.43
CA ASP A 14 -30.29 -39.63 31.71
C ASP A 14 -29.17 -40.39 30.99
N LYS A 15 -29.39 -41.64 30.53
CA LYS A 15 -28.44 -42.38 29.67
C LYS A 15 -28.30 -41.79 28.26
N TYR A 16 -29.34 -41.10 27.79
CA TYR A 16 -29.44 -40.57 26.43
C TYR A 16 -29.49 -39.03 26.38
N MET A 17 -29.61 -38.36 27.53
CA MET A 17 -29.54 -36.89 27.59
C MET A 17 -28.18 -36.33 27.17
N LEU A 18 -28.24 -35.19 26.46
CA LEU A 18 -27.09 -34.43 26.01
C LEU A 18 -26.55 -33.55 27.16
N THR A 19 -25.90 -34.17 28.13
CA THR A 19 -25.27 -33.44 29.25
C THR A 19 -23.90 -32.91 28.87
N ASN A 20 -23.44 -31.81 29.48
CA ASN A 20 -22.12 -31.19 29.24
C ASN A 20 -20.97 -32.23 29.21
N LYS A 21 -21.02 -33.22 30.11
CA LYS A 21 -20.02 -34.29 30.17
C LYS A 21 -20.06 -35.21 28.94
N ARG A 22 -21.25 -35.53 28.42
CA ARG A 22 -21.40 -36.32 27.18
C ARG A 22 -21.11 -35.51 25.93
N THR A 23 -21.49 -34.23 25.88
CA THR A 23 -21.13 -33.34 24.76
C THR A 23 -19.61 -33.26 24.63
N ILE A 24 -18.88 -33.11 25.74
CA ILE A 24 -17.41 -33.13 25.73
C ILE A 24 -16.86 -34.48 25.22
N ASN A 25 -17.44 -35.61 25.62
CA ASN A 25 -16.98 -36.92 25.15
C ASN A 25 -17.27 -37.18 23.66
N ILE A 26 -18.43 -36.75 23.14
CA ILE A 26 -18.78 -36.84 21.71
C ILE A 26 -17.83 -35.97 20.88
N LEU A 27 -17.61 -34.72 21.32
CA LEU A 27 -16.69 -33.79 20.65
C LEU A 27 -15.24 -34.30 20.65
N ARG A 28 -14.81 -34.99 21.71
CA ARG A 28 -13.48 -35.58 21.81
C ARG A 28 -13.28 -36.80 20.90
N HIS A 29 -14.32 -37.58 20.62
CA HIS A 29 -14.17 -38.83 19.88
C HIS A 29 -14.26 -38.63 18.36
N ASP A 30 -15.22 -37.83 17.88
CA ASP A 30 -15.56 -37.78 16.45
C ASP A 30 -15.00 -36.53 15.73
N PHE A 31 -14.79 -35.43 16.47
CA PHE A 31 -14.25 -34.20 15.90
C PHE A 31 -12.72 -34.11 16.05
N TYR A 32 -12.16 -34.57 17.17
CA TYR A 32 -10.72 -34.45 17.46
C TYR A 32 -9.86 -35.42 16.63
N ASN A 33 -10.32 -36.67 16.43
CA ASN A 33 -9.57 -37.70 15.70
C ASN A 33 -9.60 -37.54 14.17
N SER A 34 -10.65 -36.89 13.62
CA SER A 34 -10.74 -36.62 12.18
C SER A 34 -9.84 -35.45 11.74
N ILE A 35 -9.50 -34.54 12.66
CA ILE A 35 -8.56 -33.44 12.42
C ILE A 35 -7.11 -33.92 12.51
N ILE A 36 -6.80 -34.81 13.47
CA ILE A 36 -5.42 -35.28 13.69
C ILE A 36 -4.96 -36.26 12.60
N SER A 37 -5.82 -37.17 12.12
CA SER A 37 -5.42 -38.14 11.09
C SER A 37 -5.27 -37.55 9.68
N LYS A 38 -5.80 -36.34 9.41
CA LYS A 38 -5.77 -35.70 8.08
C LYS A 38 -4.80 -34.50 7.93
N LYS A 39 -4.05 -34.07 8.95
CA LYS A 39 -3.22 -32.84 8.86
C LYS A 39 -1.85 -32.88 9.56
N PHE A 40 -1.13 -34.01 9.52
CA PHE A 40 0.30 -34.04 9.92
C PHE A 40 1.25 -34.67 8.89
N SER A 41 0.94 -34.58 7.59
CA SER A 41 1.96 -34.68 6.54
C SER A 41 2.44 -33.26 6.17
N HIS A 42 3.61 -32.90 6.69
CA HIS A 42 4.40 -31.69 6.34
C HIS A 42 3.70 -30.32 6.45
N VAL A 43 3.24 -29.94 7.64
CA VAL A 43 3.15 -28.52 7.96
C VAL A 43 4.56 -28.04 8.27
N LYS A 44 5.20 -27.35 7.32
CA LYS A 44 6.41 -26.55 7.60
C LYS A 44 6.10 -25.66 8.81
N PRO A 45 7.02 -25.51 9.78
CA PRO A 45 6.76 -24.68 10.95
C PRO A 45 6.24 -23.32 10.49
N ILE A 46 5.12 -22.89 11.09
CA ILE A 46 4.63 -21.52 10.94
C ILE A 46 5.77 -20.64 11.45
N LEU A 47 6.56 -20.13 10.52
CA LEU A 47 7.37 -18.95 10.75
C LEU A 47 6.34 -17.87 11.06
N ILE A 48 6.17 -17.53 12.33
CA ILE A 48 5.56 -16.26 12.71
C ILE A 48 6.38 -15.22 11.94
N PRO A 49 5.84 -14.58 10.89
CA PRO A 49 6.65 -13.65 10.14
C PRO A 49 7.07 -12.59 11.14
N LYS A 50 8.39 -12.36 11.26
CA LYS A 50 8.94 -11.12 11.83
C LYS A 50 8.00 -10.00 11.38
N LYS A 51 7.46 -9.21 12.32
CA LYS A 51 6.56 -8.09 12.07
C LYS A 51 6.98 -7.42 10.77
N ASN A 52 6.34 -7.76 9.65
CA ASN A 52 6.84 -7.34 8.36
C ASN A 52 6.54 -5.84 8.36
N ASN A 53 7.56 -5.00 8.30
CA ASN A 53 7.39 -3.54 8.18
C ASN A 53 6.69 -3.15 6.86
N PHE A 54 6.19 -4.12 6.10
CA PHE A 54 5.59 -3.92 4.80
C PHE A 54 4.30 -4.73 4.67
N PHE A 55 3.31 -4.14 4.03
CA PHE A 55 2.09 -4.81 3.58
C PHE A 55 2.05 -4.83 2.06
N ILE A 56 1.81 -6.01 1.48
CA ILE A 56 1.80 -6.22 0.03
C ILE A 56 0.39 -6.68 -0.37
N PRO A 57 -0.36 -5.88 -1.15
CA PRO A 57 -1.66 -6.32 -1.67
C PRO A 57 -1.52 -7.55 -2.58
N HIS A 58 -2.51 -8.44 -2.53
CA HIS A 58 -2.55 -9.64 -3.37
C HIS A 58 -3.18 -9.41 -4.74
N HIS A 59 -4.00 -8.36 -4.87
CA HIS A 59 -4.70 -8.04 -6.11
C HIS A 59 -3.80 -7.36 -7.15
N ASN A 60 -4.26 -7.33 -8.41
CA ASN A 60 -3.47 -6.89 -9.56
C ASN A 60 -3.03 -5.42 -9.46
N ASP A 61 -3.96 -4.51 -9.14
CA ASP A 61 -3.66 -3.08 -9.00
C ASP A 61 -3.10 -2.76 -7.61
N THR A 62 -1.89 -3.24 -7.35
CA THR A 62 -1.23 -3.07 -6.03
C THR A 62 -1.14 -1.62 -5.58
N LEU A 63 -1.08 -0.65 -6.51
CA LEU A 63 -1.02 0.76 -6.17
C LEU A 63 -2.36 1.27 -5.62
N PHE A 64 -3.47 0.94 -6.31
CA PHE A 64 -4.82 1.23 -5.83
C PHE A 64 -5.06 0.62 -4.46
N TRP A 65 -4.71 -0.66 -4.28
CA TRP A 65 -4.97 -1.37 -3.04
C TRP A 65 -4.11 -0.87 -1.87
N CYS A 66 -2.89 -0.39 -2.13
CA CYS A 66 -2.12 0.33 -1.11
C CYS A 66 -2.87 1.58 -0.64
N PHE A 67 -3.43 2.36 -1.57
CA PHE A 67 -4.22 3.54 -1.21
C PHE A 67 -5.50 3.18 -0.46
N TYR A 68 -6.21 2.13 -0.90
CA TYR A 68 -7.43 1.66 -0.24
C TYR A 68 -7.19 1.32 1.23
N VAL A 69 -6.12 0.56 1.52
CA VAL A 69 -5.75 0.18 2.89
C VAL A 69 -5.33 1.39 3.73
N ILE A 70 -4.68 2.39 3.12
CA ILE A 70 -4.36 3.65 3.81
C ILE A 70 -5.63 4.41 4.20
N GLN A 71 -6.64 4.43 3.33
CA GLN A 71 -7.88 5.18 3.52
C GLN A 71 -8.91 4.48 4.42
N LYS A 72 -8.98 3.15 4.38
CA LYS A 72 -9.98 2.34 5.07
C LYS A 72 -9.36 1.66 6.29
N SER A 73 -8.68 0.54 6.07
CA SER A 73 -7.85 -0.17 7.03
C SER A 73 -7.30 -1.45 6.36
N ILE A 74 -6.46 -2.21 7.08
CA ILE A 74 -6.00 -3.51 6.61
C ILE A 74 -7.14 -4.54 6.78
N GLU A 75 -7.88 -4.42 7.87
CA GLU A 75 -8.99 -5.30 8.23
C GLU A 75 -10.10 -5.24 7.17
N ASP A 76 -10.46 -4.03 6.73
CA ASP A 76 -11.44 -3.85 5.65
C ASP A 76 -10.99 -4.53 4.35
N TYR A 77 -9.68 -4.50 4.06
CA TYR A 77 -9.11 -5.15 2.89
C TYR A 77 -9.16 -6.67 2.99
N GLU A 78 -8.91 -7.24 4.17
CA GLU A 78 -8.97 -8.70 4.38
C GLU A 78 -10.38 -9.27 4.25
N LEU A 79 -11.42 -8.46 4.48
CA LEU A 79 -12.81 -8.85 4.29
C LEU A 79 -13.25 -8.89 2.82
N ILE A 80 -12.45 -8.33 1.90
CA ILE A 80 -12.78 -8.28 0.48
C ILE A 80 -12.67 -9.67 -0.12
N SER A 81 -13.52 -9.94 -1.11
CA SER A 81 -13.48 -11.19 -1.87
C SER A 81 -12.11 -11.40 -2.53
N LEU A 82 -11.76 -12.67 -2.80
CA LEU A 82 -10.48 -13.04 -3.43
C LEU A 82 -10.19 -12.28 -4.74
N SER A 83 -11.21 -11.82 -5.46
CA SER A 83 -11.03 -11.06 -6.70
C SER A 83 -10.90 -9.55 -6.51
N GLY A 84 -11.48 -8.96 -5.46
CA GLY A 84 -11.49 -7.51 -5.21
C GLY A 84 -12.19 -6.63 -6.28
N PHE A 85 -12.57 -7.22 -7.42
CA PHE A 85 -12.99 -6.49 -8.61
C PHE A 85 -14.22 -5.60 -8.40
N LYS A 86 -15.23 -6.12 -7.70
CA LYS A 86 -16.47 -5.36 -7.44
C LYS A 86 -16.19 -4.13 -6.58
N GLU A 87 -15.46 -4.32 -5.49
CA GLU A 87 -15.10 -3.26 -4.55
C GLU A 87 -14.23 -2.19 -5.23
N GLU A 88 -13.22 -2.62 -6.00
CA GLU A 88 -12.37 -1.73 -6.79
C GLU A 88 -13.20 -0.88 -7.77
N HIS A 89 -14.06 -1.50 -8.56
CA HIS A 89 -14.84 -0.79 -9.58
C HIS A 89 -15.86 0.16 -8.95
N GLU A 90 -16.54 -0.26 -7.88
CA GLU A 90 -17.48 0.58 -7.15
C GLU A 90 -16.77 1.79 -6.52
N TYR A 91 -15.59 1.58 -5.95
CA TYR A 91 -14.77 2.67 -5.40
C TYR A 91 -14.33 3.65 -6.49
N LYS A 92 -13.83 3.14 -7.62
CA LYS A 92 -13.37 3.97 -8.75
C LYS A 92 -14.51 4.82 -9.32
N ILE A 93 -15.71 4.26 -9.50
CA ILE A 93 -16.89 5.03 -9.94
C ILE A 93 -17.23 6.14 -8.95
N LYS A 94 -17.36 5.81 -7.65
CA LYS A 94 -17.67 6.79 -6.60
C LYS A 94 -16.65 7.93 -6.56
N PHE A 95 -15.37 7.61 -6.75
CA PHE A 95 -14.31 8.60 -6.79
C PHE A 95 -14.42 9.55 -7.99
N ILE A 96 -14.72 9.04 -9.19
CA ILE A 96 -14.93 9.87 -10.38
C ILE A 96 -16.10 10.81 -10.18
N GLU A 97 -17.21 10.33 -9.62
CA GLU A 97 -18.38 11.17 -9.32
C GLU A 97 -18.05 12.29 -8.33
N LYS A 98 -17.23 12.00 -7.31
CA LYS A 98 -16.74 12.99 -6.35
C LYS A 98 -15.86 14.04 -7.04
N ILE A 99 -14.83 13.61 -7.76
CA ILE A 99 -13.88 14.50 -8.45
C ILE A 99 -14.56 15.34 -9.53
N LYS A 100 -15.63 14.84 -10.17
CA LYS A 100 -16.42 15.60 -11.14
C LYS A 100 -17.02 16.86 -10.54
N LYS A 101 -17.31 16.87 -9.22
CA LYS A 101 -17.79 18.04 -8.46
C LYS A 101 -16.64 18.96 -8.03
N GLU A 102 -15.46 18.40 -7.77
CA GLU A 102 -14.28 19.11 -7.22
C GLU A 102 -13.17 19.36 -8.28
N LYS A 103 -13.55 19.76 -9.49
CA LYS A 103 -12.57 19.93 -10.60
C LYS A 103 -11.56 21.05 -10.39
N SER A 104 -11.82 22.02 -9.50
CA SER A 104 -10.91 23.12 -9.20
C SER A 104 -9.57 22.63 -8.64
N MET A 105 -9.62 21.71 -7.67
CA MET A 105 -8.44 21.12 -7.02
C MET A 105 -7.51 20.40 -8.01
N LEU A 106 -8.07 19.77 -9.05
CA LEU A 106 -7.26 19.14 -10.10
C LEU A 106 -6.49 20.17 -10.94
N LYS A 107 -7.12 21.31 -11.26
CA LYS A 107 -6.50 22.37 -12.08
C LYS A 107 -5.31 22.99 -11.37
N GLU A 108 -5.44 23.26 -10.07
CA GLU A 108 -4.36 23.79 -9.22
C GLU A 108 -3.13 22.88 -9.24
N ASN A 109 -3.36 21.56 -9.26
CA ASN A 109 -2.31 20.55 -9.27
C ASN A 109 -1.86 20.12 -10.68
N LYS A 110 -2.34 20.80 -11.73
CA LYS A 110 -2.02 20.51 -13.15
C LYS A 110 -2.38 19.08 -13.57
N ILE A 111 -3.41 18.49 -12.97
CA ILE A 111 -3.91 17.16 -13.30
C ILE A 111 -5.14 17.30 -14.21
N LYS A 112 -5.16 16.56 -15.32
CA LYS A 112 -6.32 16.59 -16.23
C LYS A 112 -7.36 15.57 -15.80
N TYR A 113 -8.60 16.02 -15.65
CA TYR A 113 -9.74 15.14 -15.33
C TYR A 113 -9.89 13.99 -16.32
N THR A 114 -9.77 14.25 -17.63
CA THR A 114 -9.88 13.22 -18.69
C THR A 114 -8.85 12.12 -18.55
N GLU A 115 -7.64 12.45 -18.08
CA GLU A 115 -6.59 11.45 -17.85
C GLU A 115 -6.92 10.58 -16.64
N ILE A 116 -7.53 11.12 -15.59
CA ILE A 116 -7.96 10.35 -14.41
C ILE A 116 -9.14 9.44 -14.77
N GLU A 117 -10.14 9.96 -15.49
CA GLU A 117 -11.33 9.21 -15.87
C GLU A 117 -10.99 7.99 -16.73
N ASP A 118 -10.15 8.18 -17.75
CA ASP A 118 -9.63 7.07 -18.58
C ASP A 118 -8.85 6.05 -17.76
N ASP A 119 -7.99 6.53 -16.86
CA ASP A 119 -7.11 5.69 -16.06
C ASP A 119 -7.86 4.87 -14.98
N MET A 120 -8.97 5.41 -14.46
CA MET A 120 -9.82 4.74 -13.48
C MET A 120 -10.82 3.77 -14.13
N ILE A 121 -11.33 4.05 -15.33
CA ILE A 121 -12.37 3.22 -15.97
C ILE A 121 -11.76 2.18 -16.91
N ASN A 122 -10.84 2.60 -17.79
CA ASN A 122 -10.42 1.80 -18.93
C ASN A 122 -9.14 0.98 -18.64
N LYS A 123 -8.30 1.43 -17.70
CA LYS A 123 -7.02 0.78 -17.41
C LYS A 123 -7.12 -0.20 -16.26
N LYS A 124 -6.34 -1.28 -16.39
CA LYS A 124 -6.24 -2.33 -15.36
C LYS A 124 -5.54 -1.86 -14.09
N ASN A 125 -4.58 -0.94 -14.23
CA ASN A 125 -3.81 -0.40 -13.12
C ASN A 125 -3.91 1.12 -13.14
N ILE A 126 -4.11 1.72 -11.98
CA ILE A 126 -4.08 3.17 -11.86
C ILE A 126 -2.66 3.72 -11.99
N GLY A 127 -2.57 4.91 -12.55
CA GLY A 127 -1.40 5.72 -12.66
C GLY A 127 -1.17 6.61 -11.44
N ILE A 128 0.01 7.22 -11.41
CA ILE A 128 0.43 8.12 -10.34
C ILE A 128 -0.45 9.37 -10.25
N ASN A 129 -0.94 9.90 -11.37
CA ASN A 129 -1.82 11.08 -11.36
C ASN A 129 -3.17 10.77 -10.70
N SER A 130 -3.69 9.57 -10.89
CA SER A 130 -4.91 9.08 -10.26
C SER A 130 -4.73 8.89 -8.75
N ILE A 131 -3.58 8.36 -8.31
CA ILE A 131 -3.23 8.34 -6.88
C ILE A 131 -3.08 9.73 -6.30
N LYS A 132 -2.40 10.65 -7.00
CA LYS A 132 -2.29 12.05 -6.54
C LYS A 132 -3.66 12.67 -6.33
N ALA A 133 -4.57 12.50 -7.28
CA ALA A 133 -5.94 12.99 -7.16
C ALA A 133 -6.70 12.34 -5.99
N LEU A 134 -6.50 11.03 -5.76
CA LEU A 134 -7.05 10.33 -4.60
C LEU A 134 -6.52 10.93 -3.29
N CYS A 135 -5.20 11.00 -3.12
CA CYS A 135 -4.57 11.58 -1.95
C CYS A 135 -5.03 13.03 -1.68
N LEU A 136 -5.13 13.86 -2.71
CA LEU A 136 -5.61 15.23 -2.58
C LEU A 136 -7.10 15.31 -2.18
N SER A 137 -7.95 14.48 -2.79
CA SER A 137 -9.40 14.47 -2.49
C SER A 137 -9.72 13.97 -1.09
N TYR A 138 -8.87 13.09 -0.54
CA TYR A 138 -9.02 12.52 0.80
C TYR A 138 -8.09 13.15 1.84
N LYS A 139 -7.31 14.17 1.46
CA LYS A 139 -6.32 14.85 2.31
C LYS A 139 -5.31 13.92 2.98
N ILE A 140 -4.79 12.94 2.22
CA ILE A 140 -3.78 11.99 2.68
C ILE A 140 -2.40 12.43 2.23
N ASN A 141 -1.46 12.53 3.17
CA ASN A 141 -0.04 12.71 2.86
C ASN A 141 0.59 11.36 2.51
N CYS A 142 1.18 11.28 1.32
CA CYS A 142 1.74 10.03 0.80
C CYS A 142 3.07 10.26 0.06
N MET A 143 4.06 9.42 0.37
CA MET A 143 5.35 9.37 -0.32
C MET A 143 5.45 8.08 -1.13
N ILE A 144 5.56 8.18 -2.45
CA ILE A 144 5.74 7.02 -3.33
C ILE A 144 7.22 6.89 -3.69
N ILE A 145 7.86 5.81 -3.23
CA ILE A 145 9.29 5.56 -3.43
C ILE A 145 9.47 4.52 -4.54
N LYS A 146 10.36 4.81 -5.49
CA LYS A 146 10.80 3.86 -6.53
C LYS A 146 12.30 4.02 -6.75
N ASN A 147 13.04 2.94 -6.55
CA ASN A 147 14.51 2.90 -6.61
C ASN A 147 15.14 4.01 -5.74
N LYS A 148 15.95 4.90 -6.33
CA LYS A 148 16.61 6.04 -5.65
C LYS A 148 15.82 7.35 -5.75
N SER A 149 14.54 7.27 -6.10
CA SER A 149 13.68 8.44 -6.31
C SER A 149 12.36 8.32 -5.57
N TYR A 150 11.74 9.45 -5.28
CA TYR A 150 10.42 9.49 -4.66
C TYR A 150 9.56 10.63 -5.20
N ILE A 151 8.25 10.45 -5.09
CA ILE A 151 7.23 11.46 -5.35
C ILE A 151 6.57 11.77 -4.01
N ASP A 152 6.62 13.04 -3.60
CA ASP A 152 5.89 13.53 -2.44
C ASP A 152 4.51 14.02 -2.86
N ILE A 153 3.49 13.62 -2.10
CA ILE A 153 2.09 13.99 -2.32
C ILE A 153 1.57 14.54 -1.01
N ASN A 154 1.38 15.86 -0.97
CA ASN A 154 0.83 16.55 0.19
C ASN A 154 -0.68 16.66 -0.02
N GLY A 155 -1.45 16.01 0.84
CA GLY A 155 -2.90 16.04 0.83
C GLY A 155 -3.49 17.26 1.54
N ASP A 156 -2.70 17.99 2.34
CA ASP A 156 -3.21 19.05 3.20
C ASP A 156 -2.87 20.49 2.76
N ILE A 157 -3.80 21.38 3.12
CA ILE A 157 -3.84 22.82 2.84
C ILE A 157 -3.20 23.55 4.02
N ASN A 158 -2.06 24.20 3.79
CA ASN A 158 -1.47 25.28 4.61
C ASN A 158 -1.05 24.92 6.05
N GLY A 159 0.12 25.43 6.44
CA GLY A 159 0.68 25.22 7.78
C GLY A 159 -0.22 25.77 8.88
N ASP A 160 -0.21 25.10 10.01
CA ASP A 160 0.41 25.61 11.22
C ASP A 160 0.62 24.43 12.17
N SER A 161 1.82 24.38 12.73
CA SER A 161 2.14 23.54 13.87
C SER A 161 1.27 23.94 15.05
N ASP A 162 0.35 23.08 15.49
CA ASP A 162 -0.17 23.06 16.86
C ASP A 162 -0.78 21.69 17.18
N GLY A 163 -0.15 20.99 18.14
CA GLY A 163 -0.75 19.96 19.00
C GLY A 163 -1.42 18.75 18.34
N ASP A 164 -0.70 17.62 18.26
CA ASP A 164 -1.25 16.26 18.38
C ASP A 164 -2.11 15.67 17.23
N SER A 165 -2.15 16.25 16.03
CA SER A 165 -2.52 15.52 14.81
C SER A 165 -1.28 15.30 13.95
N ASP A 166 -0.46 14.32 14.35
CA ASP A 166 0.79 13.96 13.67
C ASP A 166 0.55 13.81 12.16
N GLY A 167 1.18 14.69 11.36
CA GLY A 167 1.10 14.72 9.90
C GLY A 167 1.70 13.46 9.30
N LYS A 168 1.00 12.34 9.48
CA LYS A 168 1.48 10.99 9.19
C LYS A 168 1.61 10.84 7.69
N ILE A 169 2.86 10.74 7.24
CA ILE A 169 3.18 10.47 5.84
C ILE A 169 3.12 8.96 5.64
N HIS A 170 2.19 8.50 4.80
CA HIS A 170 2.13 7.11 4.39
C HIS A 170 3.17 6.83 3.30
N ILE A 171 3.91 5.72 3.40
CA ILE A 171 4.92 5.37 2.40
C ILE A 171 4.42 4.21 1.56
N ILE A 172 4.44 4.40 0.24
CA ILE A 172 4.22 3.34 -0.74
C ILE A 172 5.55 3.09 -1.46
N GLN A 173 6.09 1.89 -1.34
CA GLN A 173 7.33 1.51 -2.02
C GLN A 173 7.04 0.62 -3.22
N CYS A 174 7.69 0.91 -4.34
CA CYS A 174 7.65 0.09 -5.54
C CYS A 174 8.86 -0.86 -5.55
N MET A 175 8.62 -2.17 -5.55
CA MET A 175 9.64 -3.21 -5.71
C MET A 175 9.21 -4.18 -6.81
N LYS A 176 10.08 -4.41 -7.81
CA LYS A 176 9.81 -5.34 -8.94
C LYS A 176 8.43 -5.09 -9.59
N ASN A 177 8.10 -3.82 -9.84
CA ASN A 177 6.82 -3.36 -10.39
C ASN A 177 5.56 -3.68 -9.55
N LYS A 178 5.71 -4.03 -8.28
CA LYS A 178 4.61 -4.13 -7.32
C LYS A 178 4.75 -3.06 -6.25
N TYR A 179 3.62 -2.49 -5.84
CA TYR A 179 3.57 -1.50 -4.76
C TYR A 179 3.24 -2.17 -3.43
N MET A 180 3.83 -1.66 -2.36
CA MET A 180 3.62 -2.12 -0.99
C MET A 180 3.61 -0.95 -0.03
N ILE A 181 2.86 -1.05 1.06
CA ILE A 181 2.85 -0.04 2.13
C ILE A 181 4.04 -0.33 3.04
N ALA A 182 4.82 0.70 3.36
CA ALA A 182 5.90 0.61 4.35
C ALA A 182 5.48 1.30 5.65
N TYR A 183 5.43 0.55 6.74
CA TYR A 183 5.22 1.09 8.09
C TYR A 183 6.57 1.54 8.64
N VAL A 184 6.78 2.85 8.65
CA VAL A 184 8.05 3.46 9.06
C VAL A 184 7.86 4.49 10.17
N HIS A 185 8.89 4.65 10.98
CA HIS A 185 9.00 5.76 11.93
C HIS A 185 9.46 7.05 11.23
N LYS A 186 9.24 8.19 11.90
CA LYS A 186 9.55 9.53 11.41
C LYS A 186 11.00 9.70 10.93
N ASP A 187 11.97 9.17 11.67
CA ASP A 187 13.41 9.25 11.33
C ASP A 187 13.73 8.69 9.94
N LYS A 188 12.98 7.67 9.52
CA LYS A 188 13.18 7.03 8.21
C LYS A 188 12.62 7.88 7.06
N ILE A 189 11.59 8.68 7.31
CA ILE A 189 11.06 9.65 6.34
C ILE A 189 12.12 10.73 6.05
N ASP A 190 12.76 11.25 7.10
CA ASP A 190 13.81 12.27 6.96
C ASP A 190 15.05 11.71 6.25
N TYR A 191 15.39 10.45 6.54
CA TYR A 191 16.40 9.71 5.78
C TYR A 191 16.05 9.65 4.28
N TYR A 192 14.80 9.35 3.92
CA TYR A 192 14.39 9.31 2.51
C TYR A 192 14.48 10.68 1.84
N LYS A 193 14.01 11.74 2.48
CA LYS A 193 14.10 13.11 1.94
C LYS A 193 15.56 13.55 1.72
N THR A 194 16.45 13.13 2.60
CA THR A 194 17.88 13.47 2.52
C THR A 194 18.58 12.69 1.42
N ASN A 195 18.38 11.37 1.35
CA ASN A 195 19.18 10.48 0.50
C ASN A 195 18.58 10.23 -0.88
N LEU A 196 17.26 10.32 -1.03
CA LEU A 196 16.59 10.06 -2.30
C LEU A 196 16.38 11.35 -3.10
N LEU A 197 16.16 11.18 -4.41
CA LEU A 197 15.85 12.27 -5.32
C LEU A 197 14.33 12.50 -5.39
N SER A 198 13.90 13.71 -5.03
CA SER A 198 12.51 14.14 -5.24
C SER A 198 12.26 14.42 -6.73
N ILE A 199 11.25 13.76 -7.29
CA ILE A 199 10.86 13.91 -8.71
C ILE A 199 9.37 14.25 -8.84
N PRO A 200 8.95 14.98 -9.89
CA PRO A 200 7.56 15.33 -10.08
C PRO A 200 6.72 14.17 -10.61
N SER A 201 7.29 13.24 -11.38
CA SER A 201 6.62 12.07 -11.95
C SER A 201 7.62 10.99 -12.37
N PHE A 202 7.26 9.71 -12.30
CA PHE A 202 8.09 8.64 -12.85
C PHE A 202 8.18 8.65 -14.39
N THR A 203 7.20 9.25 -15.09
CA THR A 203 7.22 9.35 -16.57
C THR A 203 8.02 10.55 -17.07
N LYS A 204 8.04 11.64 -16.28
CA LYS A 204 8.79 12.87 -16.55
C LYS A 204 9.54 13.24 -15.28
N PRO A 205 10.67 12.57 -14.99
CA PRO A 205 11.32 12.66 -13.68
C PRO A 205 12.12 13.95 -13.47
N LEU A 206 12.40 14.72 -14.52
CA LEU A 206 13.08 16.00 -14.44
C LEU A 206 12.29 17.09 -15.19
N LYS A 207 12.45 18.33 -14.73
CA LYS A 207 12.04 19.54 -15.47
C LYS A 207 13.02 19.80 -16.63
N SER A 208 12.76 20.81 -17.46
CA SER A 208 13.70 21.19 -18.51
C SER A 208 15.11 21.47 -17.97
N VAL A 209 16.14 21.24 -18.80
CA VAL A 209 17.55 21.49 -18.45
C VAL A 209 17.79 22.92 -17.93
N SER A 210 17.01 23.89 -18.42
CA SER A 210 17.05 25.29 -18.00
C SER A 210 16.62 25.51 -16.55
N ALA A 211 15.80 24.64 -15.97
CA ALA A 211 15.29 24.76 -14.61
C ALA A 211 16.32 24.40 -13.52
N TYR A 212 17.48 23.86 -13.89
CA TYR A 212 18.50 23.39 -12.97
C TYR A 212 19.80 24.17 -13.11
N THR A 213 20.48 24.43 -12.00
CA THR A 213 21.86 24.93 -12.00
C THR A 213 22.83 23.77 -12.12
N LEU A 214 24.07 24.04 -12.53
CA LEU A 214 25.09 23.00 -12.64
C LEU A 214 25.38 22.33 -11.29
N ASP A 215 25.34 23.09 -10.20
CA ASP A 215 25.55 22.58 -8.85
C ASP A 215 24.40 21.67 -8.38
N THR A 216 23.15 22.04 -8.67
CA THR A 216 21.99 21.16 -8.38
C THR A 216 22.09 19.83 -9.14
N LEU A 217 22.59 19.83 -10.37
CA LEU A 217 22.78 18.58 -11.12
C LEU A 217 23.90 17.72 -10.52
N LYS A 218 24.99 18.33 -10.03
CA LYS A 218 26.06 17.59 -9.33
C LYS A 218 25.55 16.93 -8.05
N THR A 219 24.79 17.65 -7.23
CA THR A 219 24.19 17.08 -6.00
C THR A 219 23.20 15.96 -6.31
N MET A 220 22.40 16.08 -7.38
CA MET A 220 21.54 14.99 -7.86
C MET A 220 22.35 13.77 -8.33
N CYS A 221 23.45 13.98 -9.05
CA CYS A 221 24.35 12.90 -9.44
C CYS A 221 24.92 12.16 -8.22
N LEU A 222 25.33 12.90 -7.18
CA LEU A 222 25.81 12.29 -5.93
C LEU A 222 24.72 11.43 -5.26
N LYS A 223 23.48 11.91 -5.16
CA LYS A 223 22.36 11.11 -4.60
C LYS A 223 22.07 9.83 -5.39
N LEU A 224 22.37 9.82 -6.69
CA LEU A 224 22.14 8.67 -7.56
C LEU A 224 23.36 7.75 -7.72
N ASP A 225 24.50 8.10 -7.12
CA ASP A 225 25.81 7.49 -7.34
C ASP A 225 26.28 7.54 -8.81
N ILE A 226 26.03 8.66 -9.49
CA ILE A 226 26.45 8.90 -10.88
C ILE A 226 27.77 9.68 -10.89
N SER A 227 28.76 9.19 -11.65
CA SER A 227 30.01 9.92 -11.84
C SER A 227 29.81 11.27 -12.54
N ILE A 228 30.34 12.33 -11.93
CA ILE A 228 30.36 13.70 -12.45
C ILE A 228 31.53 13.95 -13.42
N TYR A 229 32.45 13.00 -13.54
CA TYR A 229 33.64 13.12 -14.38
C TYR A 229 33.49 12.28 -15.65
N LYS A 230 34.14 12.74 -16.72
CA LYS A 230 34.39 11.96 -17.94
C LYS A 230 35.57 11.01 -17.71
N ASN A 231 35.73 10.03 -18.61
CA ASN A 231 36.85 9.08 -18.59
C ASN A 231 38.23 9.78 -18.61
N GLU A 232 38.29 11.05 -19.05
CA GLU A 232 39.49 11.89 -19.12
C GLU A 232 39.70 12.80 -17.89
N GLY A 233 38.93 12.64 -16.82
CA GLY A 233 39.02 13.49 -15.61
C GLY A 233 38.36 14.87 -15.73
N LYS A 234 37.92 15.29 -16.92
CA LYS A 234 37.14 16.52 -17.12
C LYS A 234 35.73 16.37 -16.54
N THR A 235 35.20 17.41 -15.90
CA THR A 235 33.80 17.41 -15.41
C THR A 235 32.82 17.34 -16.58
N LYS A 236 31.78 16.53 -16.45
CA LYS A 236 30.69 16.46 -17.43
C LYS A 236 30.03 17.82 -17.60
N LEU A 237 29.62 18.12 -18.83
CA LEU A 237 28.85 19.32 -19.15
C LEU A 237 27.44 19.23 -18.55
N LYS A 238 26.81 20.39 -18.35
CA LYS A 238 25.44 20.50 -17.81
C LYS A 238 24.45 19.56 -18.53
N LYS A 239 24.52 19.51 -19.86
CA LYS A 239 23.66 18.66 -20.70
C LYS A 239 23.92 17.16 -20.47
N GLU A 240 25.19 16.75 -20.36
CA GLU A 240 25.58 15.36 -20.15
C GLU A 240 25.22 14.85 -18.74
N LEU A 241 25.34 15.71 -17.72
CA LEU A 241 24.87 15.40 -16.37
C LEU A 241 23.36 15.16 -16.37
N TYR A 242 22.61 16.06 -17.00
CA TYR A 242 21.17 15.95 -17.11
C TYR A 242 20.75 14.66 -17.83
N GLU A 243 21.37 14.34 -18.97
CA GLU A 243 21.10 13.11 -19.72
C GLU A 243 21.47 11.85 -18.93
N SER A 244 22.57 11.88 -18.16
CA SER A 244 22.99 10.77 -17.30
C SER A 244 21.95 10.49 -16.20
N ILE A 245 21.47 11.55 -15.53
CA ILE A 245 20.42 11.45 -14.50
C ILE A 245 19.12 10.91 -15.12
N LEU A 246 18.71 11.46 -16.26
CA LEU A 246 17.49 11.03 -16.93
C LEU A 246 17.56 9.56 -17.32
N LYS A 247 18.70 9.11 -17.85
CA LYS A 247 18.92 7.71 -18.21
C LYS A 247 18.82 6.82 -16.98
N GLU A 248 19.45 7.18 -15.87
CA GLU A 248 19.42 6.38 -14.64
C GLU A 248 18.00 6.28 -14.05
N LEU A 249 17.21 7.36 -14.11
CA LEU A 249 15.83 7.36 -13.65
C LEU A 249 14.88 6.59 -14.59
N LEU A 250 15.20 6.47 -15.88
CA LEU A 250 14.41 5.78 -16.89
C LEU A 250 14.84 4.35 -17.19
N LYS A 251 15.98 3.86 -16.67
CA LYS A 251 16.42 2.44 -16.70
C LYS A 251 15.51 1.51 -15.88
N ILE A 252 14.21 1.77 -15.91
CA ILE A 252 13.14 1.00 -15.30
C ILE A 252 13.01 -0.28 -16.13
N GLU A 253 13.92 -1.23 -15.90
CA GLU A 253 13.76 -2.64 -16.28
C GLU A 253 13.21 -3.42 -15.07
#